data_AF-A0A9W5URM6-F1
#
_entry.id   AF-A0A9W5URM6-F1
#
_cell.length_a   1.000
_cell.length_b   1.000
_cell.length_c   1.000
_cell.angle_alpha   90.00
_cell.angle_beta   90.00
_cell.angle_gamma   90.00
#
_symmetry.space_group_name_H-M   'P 1'
#
loop_
_entity.id
_entity.type
_entity.pdbx_description
1 polymer ?
#
loop_
_entity_poly.entity_id
_entity_poly.type
_entity_poly.pdbx_seq_one_letter_code
_entity_poly.pdbx_strand_id
1 'polypeptide(L)'
;MRHYTNSRGAAGVMESGVIKASDQNKLFIVPARGKPMSPRDAEDTLGIGRGRGRKVIEFDVPASSVSSRSNPTMGITEWVADGDLPISNARVVR
;
A
#
# COMPACT_ATOMS: atom_id res chain seq x y z
N MET A 1 3.11 -1.99 -7.75
CA MET A 1 2.86 -1.07 -6.60
C MET A 1 3.23 -1.75 -5.30
N ARG A 2 3.28 -1.01 -4.19
CA ARG A 2 3.52 -1.50 -2.82
C ARG A 2 2.38 -1.10 -1.90
N HIS A 3 1.99 -2.02 -1.04
CA HIS A 3 1.11 -1.77 0.10
C HIS A 3 1.82 -2.15 1.39
N TYR A 4 1.87 -1.21 2.34
CA TYR A 4 2.43 -1.42 3.67
C TYR A 4 1.31 -1.81 4.63
N THR A 5 1.51 -2.89 5.37
CA THR A 5 0.52 -3.40 6.31
C THR A 5 1.16 -4.18 7.46
N ASN A 6 0.34 -4.79 8.32
CA ASN A 6 0.80 -5.69 9.37
C ASN A 6 0.72 -7.16 8.91
N SER A 7 1.18 -8.09 9.75
CA SER A 7 1.19 -9.53 9.41
C SER A 7 -0.20 -10.09 9.08
N ARG A 8 -1.24 -9.64 9.79
CA ARG A 8 -2.62 -10.08 9.54
C ARG A 8 -3.14 -9.55 8.21
N GLY A 9 -2.89 -8.29 7.90
CA GLY A 9 -3.27 -7.67 6.62
C GLY A 9 -2.58 -8.36 5.46
N ALA A 10 -1.28 -8.65 5.58
CA ALA A 10 -0.55 -9.38 4.55
C ALA A 10 -1.14 -10.78 4.31
N ALA A 11 -1.43 -11.55 5.37
CA ALA A 11 -2.05 -12.86 5.23
C ALA A 11 -3.41 -12.77 4.52
N GLY A 12 -4.28 -11.84 4.93
CA GLY A 12 -5.61 -11.67 4.32
C GLY A 12 -5.56 -11.25 2.85
N VAL A 13 -4.59 -10.40 2.47
CA VAL A 13 -4.40 -10.03 1.05
C VAL A 13 -3.90 -11.22 0.23
N MET A 14 -2.94 -11.99 0.76
CA MET A 14 -2.41 -13.17 0.05
C MET A 14 -3.46 -14.29 -0.09
N GLU A 15 -4.38 -14.42 0.87
CA GLU A 15 -5.49 -15.38 0.81
C GLU A 15 -6.58 -14.94 -0.17
N SER A 16 -6.97 -13.66 -0.17
CA SER A 16 -8.10 -13.17 -0.96
C SER A 16 -7.73 -12.67 -2.35
N GLY A 17 -6.47 -12.30 -2.60
CA GLY A 17 -6.05 -11.59 -3.81
C GLY A 17 -6.61 -10.16 -3.92
N VAL A 18 -7.16 -9.61 -2.82
CA VAL A 18 -7.78 -8.29 -2.79
C VAL A 18 -7.22 -7.48 -1.63
N ILE A 19 -6.83 -6.24 -1.90
CA ILE A 19 -6.52 -5.28 -0.85
C ILE A 19 -7.80 -4.53 -0.51
N LYS A 20 -8.23 -4.64 0.75
CA LYS A 20 -9.44 -3.98 1.24
C LYS A 20 -9.18 -2.50 1.51
N ALA A 21 -10.03 -1.64 0.94
CA ALA A 21 -10.05 -0.24 1.31
C ALA A 21 -10.59 -0.06 2.72
N SER A 22 -10.17 1.01 3.39
CA SER A 22 -10.61 1.26 4.77
C SER A 22 -10.86 2.74 5.02
N ASP A 23 -9.83 3.58 4.91
CA ASP A 23 -9.98 5.00 5.17
C ASP A 23 -10.68 5.68 3.98
N GLN A 24 -11.83 6.31 4.23
CA GLN A 24 -12.63 6.99 3.20
C GLN A 24 -12.94 6.13 1.96
N ASN A 25 -13.05 4.80 2.16
CA ASN A 25 -13.16 3.82 1.07
C ASN A 25 -12.03 3.95 0.03
N LYS A 26 -10.81 4.26 0.49
CA LYS A 26 -9.61 4.40 -0.34
C LYS A 26 -8.49 3.49 0.12
N LEU A 27 -7.62 3.19 -0.81
CA LEU A 27 -6.40 2.44 -0.61
C LEU A 27 -5.19 3.27 -1.02
N PHE A 28 -4.27 3.48 -0.08
CA PHE A 28 -3.02 4.18 -0.31
C PHE A 28 -1.88 3.19 -0.59
N ILE A 29 -1.16 3.45 -1.68
CA ILE A 29 -0.09 2.60 -2.20
C ILE A 29 1.07 3.48 -2.69
N VAL A 30 2.24 2.87 -2.91
CA VAL A 30 3.40 3.58 -3.46
C VAL A 30 4.03 2.81 -4.61
N PRO A 31 4.76 3.45 -5.53
CA PRO A 31 5.49 2.76 -6.58
C PRO A 31 6.50 1.74 -6.01
N ALA A 32 6.61 0.58 -6.65
CA ALA A 32 7.58 -0.45 -6.27
C ALA A 32 8.96 -0.14 -6.87
N ARG A 33 9.57 0.98 -6.47
CA ARG A 33 10.92 1.40 -6.93
C ARG A 33 11.94 1.21 -5.81
N GLY A 34 13.14 0.73 -6.15
CA GLY A 34 14.23 0.54 -5.19
C GLY A 34 13.90 -0.44 -4.06
N LYS A 35 14.49 -0.25 -2.87
CA LYS A 35 14.18 -1.06 -1.67
C LYS A 35 12.91 -0.53 -0.97
N PRO A 36 12.11 -1.39 -0.33
CA PRO A 36 11.03 -0.93 0.55
C PRO A 36 11.56 -0.10 1.72
N MET A 37 10.81 0.92 2.13
CA MET A 37 11.08 1.71 3.35
C MET A 37 11.13 0.81 4.57
N SER A 38 11.93 1.15 5.59
CA SER A 38 11.88 0.44 6.87
C SER A 38 10.46 0.55 7.49
N PRO A 39 10.08 -0.32 8.44
CA PRO A 39 8.75 -0.22 9.05
C PRO A 39 8.46 1.14 9.68
N ARG A 40 9.46 1.76 10.33
CA ARG A 40 9.31 3.08 10.95
C ARG A 40 9.21 4.18 9.93
N ASP A 41 10.09 4.19 8.92
CA ASP A 41 10.01 5.19 7.86
C ASP A 41 8.68 5.13 7.12
N ALA A 42 8.14 3.93 6.90
CA ALA A 42 6.82 3.76 6.28
C ALA A 42 5.70 4.33 7.15
N GLU A 43 5.73 4.09 8.48
CA GLU A 43 4.79 4.65 9.44
C GLU A 43 4.84 6.19 9.46
N ASP A 44 6.04 6.74 9.54
CA ASP A 44 6.25 8.20 9.67
C ASP A 44 5.98 8.93 8.35
N THR A 45 6.45 8.39 7.21
CA THR A 45 6.32 9.03 5.88
C THR A 45 4.90 8.92 5.32
N LEU A 46 4.24 7.78 5.51
CA LEU A 46 2.90 7.52 4.95
C LEU A 46 1.77 7.81 5.94
N GLY A 47 2.10 8.22 7.17
CA GLY A 47 1.12 8.46 8.23
C GLY A 47 0.30 7.21 8.61
N ILE A 48 0.82 6.01 8.36
CA ILE A 48 0.14 4.77 8.73
C ILE A 48 0.40 4.42 10.19
N GLY A 49 -0.63 3.90 10.87
CA GLY A 49 -0.53 3.59 12.31
C GLY A 49 0.60 2.62 12.67
N ARG A 50 1.15 2.78 13.88
CA ARG A 50 2.27 1.98 14.39
C ARG A 50 2.03 0.47 14.25
N GLY A 51 3.02 -0.25 13.76
CA GLY A 51 2.97 -1.68 13.44
C GLY A 51 2.43 -2.00 12.04
N ARG A 52 1.87 -1.02 11.30
CA ARG A 52 1.37 -1.21 9.93
C ARG A 52 2.45 -0.99 8.86
N GLY A 53 3.66 -0.58 9.20
CA GLY A 53 4.81 -0.60 8.27
C GLY A 53 5.50 -1.96 8.18
N ARG A 54 5.12 -2.94 9.01
CA ARG A 54 5.88 -4.17 9.26
C ARG A 54 6.04 -5.04 8.02
N LYS A 55 4.94 -5.25 7.28
CA LYS A 55 4.89 -6.08 6.08
C LYS A 55 4.73 -5.23 4.84
N VAL A 56 5.31 -5.71 3.75
CA VAL A 56 5.21 -5.04 2.43
C VAL A 56 4.79 -6.05 1.40
N ILE A 57 3.72 -5.73 0.68
CA ILE A 57 3.23 -6.50 -0.45
C ILE A 57 3.58 -5.73 -1.71
N GLU A 58 4.32 -6.36 -2.62
CA GLU A 58 4.47 -5.89 -4.00
C GLU A 58 3.50 -6.64 -4.90
N PHE A 59 2.89 -5.92 -5.85
CA PHE A 59 1.86 -6.47 -6.72
C PHE A 59 1.69 -5.62 -7.99
N ASP A 60 1.00 -6.18 -8.97
CA ASP A 60 0.60 -5.52 -10.20
C ASP A 60 -0.88 -5.10 -10.15
N VAL A 61 -1.17 -3.98 -10.82
CA VAL A 61 -2.51 -3.39 -10.91
C VAL A 61 -2.63 -2.61 -12.24
N PRO A 62 -3.79 -2.61 -12.92
CA PRO A 62 -4.01 -1.75 -14.07
C PRO A 62 -3.79 -0.28 -13.73
N ALA A 63 -3.09 0.45 -14.60
CA ALA A 63 -2.84 1.88 -14.40
C ALA A 63 -4.14 2.70 -14.31
N SER A 64 -5.22 2.26 -14.97
CA SER A 64 -6.53 2.89 -14.91
C SER A 64 -7.25 2.75 -13.56
N SER A 65 -6.79 1.83 -12.69
CA SER A 65 -7.39 1.58 -11.37
C SER A 65 -6.75 2.43 -10.26
N VAL A 66 -5.74 3.22 -10.59
CA VAL A 66 -4.99 4.03 -9.62
C VAL A 66 -4.83 5.45 -10.13
N SER A 67 -4.95 6.42 -9.22
CA SER A 67 -4.68 7.82 -9.51
C SER A 67 -3.56 8.31 -8.62
N SER A 68 -2.80 9.31 -9.09
CA SER A 68 -1.76 9.96 -8.31
C SER A 68 -2.10 11.42 -8.05
N ARG A 69 -1.78 11.91 -6.85
CA ARG A 69 -1.89 13.33 -6.51
C ARG A 69 -0.72 13.76 -5.61
N SER A 70 -0.37 15.03 -5.67
CA SER A 70 0.60 15.61 -4.72
C SER A 70 -0.08 15.84 -3.37
N ASN A 71 0.53 15.35 -2.28
CA ASN A 71 0.14 15.68 -0.91
C ASN A 71 1.16 16.68 -0.34
N PRO A 72 0.84 18.00 -0.28
CA PRO A 72 1.78 19.03 0.17
C PRO A 72 2.11 18.93 1.66
N THR A 73 1.21 18.39 2.49
CA THR A 73 1.42 18.22 3.93
C THR A 73 2.49 17.16 4.21
N MET A 74 2.47 16.07 3.45
CA MET A 74 3.43 14.97 3.60
C MET A 74 4.66 15.12 2.68
N GLY A 75 4.63 16.02 1.71
CA GLY A 75 5.69 16.19 0.73
C GLY A 75 5.88 14.97 -0.21
N ILE A 76 4.84 14.16 -0.40
CA ILE A 76 4.89 12.94 -1.20
C ILE A 76 3.87 12.96 -2.34
N THR A 77 4.12 12.19 -3.40
CA THR A 77 3.09 11.82 -4.38
C THR A 77 2.34 10.61 -3.85
N GLU A 78 1.07 10.81 -3.49
CA GLU A 78 0.18 9.73 -3.08
C GLU A 78 -0.36 9.02 -4.31
N TRP A 79 -0.33 7.68 -4.29
CA TRP A 79 -1.06 6.85 -5.23
C TRP A 79 -2.23 6.20 -4.52
N VAL A 80 -3.41 6.29 -5.13
CA VAL A 80 -4.68 5.94 -4.50
C VAL A 80 -5.52 5.11 -5.46
N ALA A 81 -6.16 4.07 -4.93
CA ALA A 81 -7.29 3.40 -5.56
C ALA A 81 -8.57 3.70 -4.76
N ASP A 82 -9.67 3.89 -5.46
CA ASP A 82 -10.99 3.99 -4.84
C ASP A 82 -11.59 2.60 -4.66
N GLY A 83 -11.99 2.28 -3.44
CA GLY A 83 -12.55 0.99 -3.06
C GLY A 83 -11.54 -0.14 -2.99
N ASP A 84 -12.08 -1.35 -2.80
CA ASP A 84 -11.31 -2.59 -2.79
C ASP A 84 -10.58 -2.80 -4.11
N LEU A 85 -9.32 -3.24 -4.02
CA LEU A 85 -8.47 -3.40 -5.18
C LEU A 85 -8.09 -4.87 -5.39
N PRO A 86 -8.64 -5.53 -6.42
CA PRO A 86 -8.11 -6.80 -6.91
C PRO A 86 -6.70 -6.60 -7.47
N ILE A 87 -5.79 -7.49 -7.10
CA ILE A 87 -4.37 -7.40 -7.48
C ILE A 87 -3.88 -8.70 -8.13
N SER A 88 -2.80 -8.63 -8.89
CA SER A 88 -2.11 -9.78 -9.46
C SER A 88 -0.63 -9.79 -9.09
N ASN A 89 0.03 -10.94 -9.28
CA ASN A 89 1.47 -11.12 -9.02
C ASN A 89 1.91 -10.66 -7.61
N ALA A 90 1.03 -10.84 -6.62
CA ALA A 90 1.26 -10.40 -5.26
C ALA A 90 2.37 -11.22 -4.58
N ARG A 91 3.29 -10.54 -3.89
CA ARG A 91 4.33 -11.19 -3.08
C ARG A 91 4.67 -10.35 -1.86
N VAL A 92 4.91 -11.03 -0.74
CA VAL A 92 5.42 -10.40 0.48
C VAL A 92 6.93 -10.26 0.35
N VAL A 93 7.45 -9.03 0.40
CA VAL A 93 8.89 -8.74 0.27
C VAL A 93 9.56 -8.38 1.61
N ARG A 94 8.75 -8.30 2.68
CA ARG A 94 9.15 -8.23 4.09
C ARG A 94 7.96 -8.66 4.93
#